data_AF-A0A1G1K2G9-F1
#
_entry.id   AF-A0A1G1K2G9-F1
#
_cell.length_a   1.000
_cell.length_b   1.000
_cell.length_c   1.000
_cell.angle_alpha   90.00
_cell.angle_beta   90.00
_cell.angle_gamma   90.00
#
_symmetry.space_group_name_H-M   'P 1'
#
loop_
_entity.id
_entity.type
_entity.pdbx_description
1 polymer ?
#
loop_
_entity_poly.entity_id
_entity_poly.type
_entity_poly.pdbx_seq_one_letter_code
_entity_poly.pdbx_strand_id
1 'polypeptide(L)'
;MNSKIWLDIFFQSLKKFEEESNIDGDAEWTALMMKVMNDMGSKMNYRVVSRHSESKLDSGEYLGIDVMFLDKTKYSPTREMGVWDPFILPSAVVEHENDYSHEKIAYDLWKIACIRTELKVLICYQAGWEQVDSLRKGLENIIISNGLMSKDNGELLVIIGDGKEGDKKWAAGTPDWRSYLNVFQWNNKLVPVLLG
;
A
#
# COMPACT_ATOMS: atom_id res chain seq x y z
N MET A 1 10.54 -8.52 -1.46
CA MET A 1 10.45 -7.34 -2.33
C MET A 1 11.06 -6.19 -1.55
N ASN A 2 11.92 -5.37 -2.15
CA ASN A 2 12.59 -4.28 -1.44
C ASN A 2 11.68 -3.04 -1.39
N SER A 3 11.43 -2.50 -0.20
CA SER A 3 10.58 -1.31 0.03
C SER A 3 10.99 -0.08 -0.79
N LYS A 4 12.28 0.23 -0.90
CA LYS A 4 12.77 1.38 -1.68
C LYS A 4 12.49 1.23 -3.17
N ILE A 5 12.79 0.07 -3.74
CA ILE A 5 12.49 -0.22 -5.16
C ILE A 5 10.98 -0.16 -5.40
N TRP A 6 10.18 -0.72 -4.49
CA TRP A 6 8.73 -0.66 -4.57
C TRP A 6 8.23 0.79 -4.57
N LEU A 7 8.72 1.62 -3.65
CA LEU A 7 8.33 3.02 -3.52
C LEU A 7 8.72 3.86 -4.74
N ASP A 8 9.92 3.66 -5.29
CA ASP A 8 10.36 4.35 -6.49
C ASP A 8 9.46 4.03 -7.70
N ILE A 9 9.08 2.76 -7.85
CA ILE A 9 8.18 2.32 -8.91
C ILE A 9 6.74 2.79 -8.66
N PHE A 10 6.32 2.88 -7.40
CA PHE A 10 5.02 3.45 -7.01
C PHE A 10 4.93 4.91 -7.44
N PHE A 11 5.90 5.75 -7.11
CA PHE A 11 5.92 7.15 -7.54
C PHE A 11 6.01 7.32 -9.06
N GLN A 12 6.78 6.49 -9.76
CA GLN A 12 6.79 6.50 -11.23
C GLN A 12 5.42 6.15 -11.82
N SER A 13 4.69 5.24 -11.19
CA SER A 13 3.36 4.80 -11.64
C SER A 13 2.30 5.85 -11.31
N LEU A 14 2.36 6.49 -10.13
CA LEU A 14 1.54 7.67 -9.80
C LEU A 14 1.75 8.80 -10.81
N LYS A 15 3.02 9.12 -11.15
CA LYS A 15 3.33 10.18 -12.11
C LYS A 15 2.78 9.89 -13.49
N LYS A 16 2.77 8.62 -13.92
CA LYS A 16 2.18 8.20 -15.20
C LYS A 16 0.68 8.48 -15.27
N PHE A 17 -0.04 8.35 -14.16
CA PHE A 17 -1.49 8.55 -14.09
C PHE A 17 -1.88 9.87 -13.42
N GLU A 18 -0.96 10.84 -13.33
CA GLU A 18 -1.19 12.10 -12.62
C GLU A 18 -2.34 12.92 -13.23
N GLU A 19 -2.50 12.90 -14.55
CA GLU A 19 -3.61 13.59 -15.22
C GLU A 19 -4.99 12.99 -14.86
N GLU A 20 -5.04 11.72 -14.45
CA GLU A 20 -6.24 11.03 -13.99
C GLU A 20 -6.50 11.24 -12.48
N SER A 21 -5.65 12.01 -11.78
CA SER A 21 -5.75 12.23 -10.33
C SER A 21 -6.69 13.36 -9.91
N ASN A 22 -7.23 14.12 -10.87
CA ASN A 22 -8.27 15.10 -10.58
C ASN A 22 -9.64 14.41 -10.50
N ILE A 23 -9.82 13.64 -9.44
CA ILE A 23 -10.97 12.79 -9.19
C ILE A 23 -11.61 13.18 -7.87
N ASP A 24 -12.94 13.21 -7.88
CA ASP A 24 -13.77 13.49 -6.72
C ASP A 24 -14.46 12.17 -6.33
N GLY A 25 -14.23 11.71 -5.10
CA GLY A 25 -14.81 10.47 -4.58
C GLY A 25 -13.84 9.32 -4.32
N ASP A 26 -14.14 8.56 -3.26
CA ASP A 26 -13.32 7.43 -2.79
C ASP A 26 -13.25 6.29 -3.82
N ALA A 27 -14.31 6.06 -4.59
CA ALA A 27 -14.40 4.95 -5.53
C ALA A 27 -13.47 5.16 -6.74
N GLU A 28 -13.48 6.37 -7.29
CA GLU A 28 -12.59 6.82 -8.35
C GLU A 28 -11.14 6.77 -7.88
N TRP A 29 -10.90 7.16 -6.63
CA TRP A 29 -9.57 7.13 -6.03
C TRP A 29 -9.04 5.70 -5.85
N THR A 30 -9.87 4.80 -5.35
CA THR A 30 -9.56 3.36 -5.32
C THR A 30 -9.28 2.82 -6.73
N ALA A 31 -10.06 3.20 -7.74
CA ALA A 31 -9.84 2.77 -9.12
C ALA A 31 -8.49 3.27 -9.68
N LEU A 32 -8.11 4.52 -9.41
CA LEU A 32 -6.79 5.06 -9.76
C LEU A 32 -5.68 4.25 -9.09
N MET A 33 -5.80 4.00 -7.78
CA MET A 33 -4.82 3.22 -7.04
C MET A 33 -4.70 1.78 -7.59
N MET A 34 -5.80 1.16 -8.03
CA MET A 34 -5.74 -0.14 -8.71
C MET A 34 -5.00 -0.08 -10.05
N LYS A 35 -5.18 0.98 -10.85
CA LYS A 35 -4.39 1.18 -12.08
C LYS A 35 -2.89 1.31 -11.76
N VAL A 36 -2.55 2.09 -10.73
CA VAL A 36 -1.18 2.27 -10.24
C VAL A 36 -0.58 0.92 -9.85
N MET A 37 -1.26 0.13 -9.01
CA MET A 37 -0.77 -1.17 -8.55
C MET A 37 -0.56 -2.16 -9.70
N ASN A 38 -1.48 -2.21 -10.66
CA ASN A 38 -1.33 -3.07 -11.85
C ASN A 38 -0.13 -2.68 -12.72
N ASP A 39 0.09 -1.38 -12.93
CA ASP A 39 1.26 -0.87 -13.66
C ASP A 39 2.58 -1.23 -12.94
N MET A 40 2.61 -1.09 -11.61
CA MET A 40 3.74 -1.53 -10.80
C MET A 40 4.01 -3.02 -10.95
N GLY A 41 2.96 -3.84 -10.86
CA GLY A 41 3.06 -5.29 -11.01
C GLY A 41 3.68 -5.68 -12.36
N SER A 42 3.22 -5.04 -13.44
CA SER A 42 3.78 -5.22 -14.77
C SER A 42 5.28 -4.87 -14.83
N LYS A 43 5.67 -3.69 -14.33
CA LYS A 43 7.07 -3.22 -14.32
C LYS A 43 8.01 -4.11 -13.50
N MET A 44 7.50 -4.69 -12.41
CA MET A 44 8.28 -5.50 -11.48
C MET A 44 8.25 -7.01 -11.79
N ASN A 45 7.54 -7.44 -12.84
CA ASN A 45 7.28 -8.85 -13.15
C ASN A 45 6.50 -9.61 -12.05
N TYR A 46 5.52 -8.94 -11.44
CA TYR A 46 4.57 -9.53 -10.51
C TYR A 46 3.19 -9.65 -11.15
N ARG A 47 2.43 -10.64 -10.69
CA ARG A 47 0.99 -10.69 -10.89
C ARG A 47 0.35 -9.96 -9.71
N VAL A 48 -0.58 -9.06 -10.04
CA VAL A 48 -1.36 -8.33 -9.04
C VAL A 48 -2.70 -9.01 -8.93
N VAL A 49 -3.04 -9.43 -7.72
CA VAL A 49 -4.36 -9.94 -7.37
C VAL A 49 -4.98 -8.88 -6.47
N SER A 50 -6.20 -8.45 -6.77
CA SER A 50 -6.89 -7.46 -5.97
C SER A 50 -8.33 -7.83 -5.70
N ARG A 51 -8.84 -7.36 -4.57
CA ARG A 51 -10.21 -7.64 -4.12
C ARG A 51 -11.27 -7.17 -5.13
N HIS A 52 -11.02 -6.02 -5.76
CA HIS A 52 -11.96 -5.36 -6.66
C HIS A 52 -11.58 -5.50 -8.15
N SER A 53 -10.80 -6.53 -8.52
CA SER A 53 -10.45 -6.75 -9.93
C SER A 53 -11.67 -7.14 -10.78
N GLU A 54 -11.77 -6.56 -11.99
CA GLU A 54 -12.78 -6.94 -12.99
C GLU A 54 -12.54 -8.34 -13.57
N SER A 55 -11.28 -8.81 -13.55
CA SER A 55 -10.89 -10.14 -14.02
C SER A 55 -11.13 -11.17 -12.94
N LYS A 56 -11.97 -12.18 -13.19
CA LYS A 56 -12.22 -13.29 -12.24
C LYS A 56 -10.95 -14.06 -11.83
N LEU A 57 -9.93 -14.04 -12.68
CA LEU A 57 -8.64 -14.68 -12.43
C LEU A 57 -7.76 -13.86 -11.50
N ASP A 58 -7.96 -12.54 -11.46
CA ASP A 58 -7.19 -11.59 -10.66
C ASP A 58 -8.03 -11.03 -9.50
N SER A 59 -9.31 -11.41 -9.40
CA SER A 59 -10.19 -11.18 -8.26
C SER A 59 -9.96 -12.27 -7.23
N GLY A 60 -9.28 -11.95 -6.14
CA GLY A 60 -9.00 -12.89 -5.07
C GLY A 60 -8.90 -12.19 -3.74
N GLU A 61 -9.51 -12.78 -2.72
CA GLU A 61 -9.45 -12.30 -1.34
C GLU A 61 -8.61 -13.29 -0.53
N TYR A 62 -7.34 -12.95 -0.26
CA TYR A 62 -6.62 -13.63 0.81
C TYR A 62 -6.92 -12.86 2.10
N LEU A 63 -7.81 -13.39 2.94
CA LEU A 63 -8.14 -12.80 4.26
C LEU A 63 -8.62 -11.34 4.24
N GLY A 64 -9.28 -10.89 3.17
CA GLY A 64 -9.82 -9.53 3.08
C GLY A 64 -8.86 -8.46 2.55
N ILE A 65 -7.65 -8.84 2.13
CA ILE A 65 -6.61 -7.89 1.69
C ILE A 65 -6.92 -7.28 0.32
N ASP A 66 -6.75 -5.97 0.18
CA ASP A 66 -7.07 -5.24 -1.05
C ASP A 66 -6.19 -5.64 -2.24
N VAL A 67 -4.86 -5.73 -2.05
CA VAL A 67 -3.91 -6.04 -3.13
C VAL A 67 -2.79 -6.95 -2.68
N MET A 68 -2.43 -7.91 -3.52
CA MET A 68 -1.30 -8.80 -3.36
C MET A 68 -0.41 -8.82 -4.60
N PHE A 69 0.90 -8.86 -4.39
CA PHE A 69 1.90 -9.04 -5.42
C PHE A 69 2.49 -10.45 -5.38
N LEU A 70 2.22 -11.25 -6.41
CA LEU A 70 2.70 -12.62 -6.58
C LEU A 70 3.82 -12.67 -7.62
N ASP A 71 4.99 -13.14 -7.24
CA ASP A 71 6.15 -13.24 -8.13
C ASP A 71 5.85 -14.20 -9.28
N LYS A 72 5.83 -13.72 -10.54
CA LYS A 72 5.50 -14.55 -11.72
C LYS A 72 6.52 -15.65 -11.98
N THR A 73 7.74 -15.53 -11.45
CA THR A 73 8.75 -16.59 -11.57
C THR A 73 8.46 -17.78 -10.65
N LYS A 74 7.71 -17.53 -9.57
CA LYS A 74 7.29 -18.55 -8.60
C LYS A 74 5.87 -19.02 -8.88
N TYR A 75 5.02 -18.11 -9.37
CA TYR A 75 3.58 -18.31 -9.59
C TYR A 75 3.27 -18.88 -10.97
N SER A 76 2.72 -20.10 -11.00
CA SER A 76 2.23 -20.74 -12.23
C SER A 76 0.74 -21.08 -12.11
N PRO A 77 -0.16 -20.31 -12.75
CA PRO A 77 -1.61 -20.57 -12.71
C PRO A 77 -2.02 -21.87 -13.42
N THR A 78 -1.09 -22.55 -14.10
CA THR A 78 -1.33 -23.76 -14.88
C THR A 78 -1.12 -25.06 -14.09
N ARG A 79 -0.80 -25.00 -12.80
CA ARG A 79 -0.73 -26.22 -11.97
C ARG A 79 -2.13 -26.85 -11.88
N GLU A 80 -2.18 -28.17 -12.05
CA GLU A 80 -3.37 -29.01 -12.27
C GLU A 80 -4.49 -28.89 -11.22
N MET A 81 -4.27 -28.18 -10.10
CA MET A 81 -5.28 -27.94 -9.06
C MET A 81 -6.26 -26.78 -9.34
N GLY A 82 -6.20 -26.17 -10.53
CA GLY A 82 -7.23 -25.27 -11.02
C GLY A 82 -7.17 -23.86 -10.42
N VAL A 83 -6.78 -22.88 -11.25
CA VAL A 83 -6.93 -21.41 -11.08
C VAL A 83 -6.22 -20.76 -9.88
N TRP A 84 -6.12 -21.43 -8.73
CA TRP A 84 -5.55 -20.97 -7.48
C TRP A 84 -4.37 -21.85 -7.08
N ASP A 85 -3.17 -21.28 -6.99
CA ASP A 85 -1.97 -21.95 -6.46
C ASP A 85 -1.77 -21.54 -5.00
N PRO A 86 -2.23 -22.34 -4.01
CA PRO A 86 -2.12 -22.00 -2.59
C PRO A 86 -0.69 -22.14 -2.03
N PHE A 87 0.31 -22.44 -2.87
CA PHE A 87 1.67 -22.73 -2.42
C PHE A 87 2.62 -21.53 -2.42
N ILE A 88 2.13 -20.31 -2.68
CA ILE A 88 2.98 -19.13 -2.81
C ILE A 88 2.51 -18.01 -1.89
N LEU A 89 3.41 -17.62 -0.99
CA LEU A 89 3.23 -16.42 -0.18
C LEU A 89 3.39 -15.17 -1.07
N PRO A 90 2.58 -14.13 -0.86
CA PRO A 90 2.77 -12.87 -1.55
C PRO A 90 4.12 -12.26 -1.20
N SER A 91 4.76 -11.63 -2.17
CA SER A 91 6.00 -10.86 -1.94
C SER A 91 5.72 -9.47 -1.38
N ALA A 92 4.52 -8.94 -1.63
CA ALA A 92 3.99 -7.78 -0.93
C ALA A 92 2.47 -7.85 -0.81
N VAL A 93 1.94 -7.21 0.23
CA VAL A 93 0.50 -6.94 0.39
C VAL A 93 0.26 -5.45 0.62
N VAL A 94 -0.88 -4.96 0.15
CA VAL A 94 -1.29 -3.56 0.31
C VAL A 94 -2.71 -3.49 0.83
N GLU A 95 -2.93 -2.63 1.82
CA GLU A 95 -4.25 -2.10 2.20
C GLU A 95 -4.33 -0.64 1.82
N HIS A 96 -5.50 -0.22 1.33
CA HIS A 96 -5.77 1.14 0.92
C HIS A 96 -7.04 1.65 1.61
N GLU A 97 -6.85 2.46 2.65
CA GLU A 97 -7.94 3.01 3.46
C GLU A 97 -8.20 4.47 3.11
N ASN A 98 -9.41 4.76 2.61
CA ASN A 98 -9.84 6.11 2.26
C ASN A 98 -10.45 6.87 3.44
N ASP A 99 -10.90 6.16 4.48
CA ASP A 99 -11.47 6.75 5.69
C ASP A 99 -10.39 7.35 6.59
N TYR A 100 -10.68 8.52 7.16
CA TYR A 100 -9.73 9.26 8.00
C TYR A 100 -9.74 8.75 9.46
N SER A 101 -10.58 7.77 9.77
CA SER A 101 -10.70 7.15 11.08
C SER A 101 -9.43 6.40 11.47
N HIS A 102 -8.79 6.84 12.56
CA HIS A 102 -7.64 6.15 13.13
C HIS A 102 -7.94 4.69 13.51
N GLU A 103 -9.18 4.39 13.90
CA GLU A 103 -9.59 3.03 14.27
C GLU A 103 -9.58 2.09 13.06
N LYS A 104 -10.14 2.54 11.92
CA LYS A 104 -10.15 1.76 10.70
C LYS A 104 -8.75 1.57 10.13
N ILE A 105 -7.96 2.65 10.08
CA ILE A 105 -6.55 2.59 9.65
C ILE A 105 -5.73 1.63 10.54
N ALA A 106 -5.95 1.64 11.86
CA ALA A 106 -5.29 0.72 12.78
C ALA A 106 -5.75 -0.74 12.55
N TYR A 107 -7.00 -0.96 12.19
CA TYR A 107 -7.51 -2.29 11.81
C TYR A 107 -6.88 -2.78 10.50
N ASP A 108 -6.70 -1.92 9.50
CA ASP A 108 -6.00 -2.29 8.26
C ASP A 108 -4.53 -2.61 8.48
N LEU A 109 -3.86 -1.84 9.34
CA LEU A 109 -2.51 -2.17 9.81
C LEU A 109 -2.48 -3.57 10.44
N TRP A 110 -3.45 -3.88 11.31
CA TRP A 110 -3.54 -5.20 11.94
C TRP A 110 -3.76 -6.32 10.92
N LYS A 111 -4.63 -6.11 9.90
CA LYS A 111 -4.85 -7.08 8.82
C LYS A 111 -3.53 -7.45 8.13
N ILE A 112 -2.78 -6.46 7.63
CA ILE A 112 -1.52 -6.73 6.89
C ILE A 112 -0.43 -7.27 7.81
N ALA A 113 -0.40 -6.85 9.08
CA ALA A 113 0.56 -7.38 10.06
C ALA A 113 0.39 -8.88 10.30
N CYS A 114 -0.83 -9.41 10.15
CA CYS A 114 -1.09 -10.85 10.29
C CYS A 114 -0.64 -11.67 9.07
N ILE A 115 -0.25 -11.04 7.96
CA ILE A 115 0.12 -11.72 6.72
C ILE A 115 1.62 -11.99 6.66
N ARG A 116 1.99 -13.26 6.40
CA ARG A 116 3.37 -13.64 6.15
C ARG A 116 3.79 -13.19 4.75
N THR A 117 4.53 -12.09 4.67
CA THR A 117 5.06 -11.51 3.44
C THR A 117 6.34 -10.71 3.71
N GLU A 118 7.13 -10.46 2.67
CA GLU A 118 8.36 -9.69 2.76
C GLU A 118 8.11 -8.18 2.90
N LEU A 119 7.02 -7.66 2.33
CA LEU A 119 6.66 -6.25 2.37
C LEU A 119 5.16 -6.06 2.64
N LYS A 120 4.85 -5.25 3.64
CA LYS A 120 3.49 -4.83 3.98
C LYS A 120 3.38 -3.35 3.69
N VAL A 121 2.34 -2.93 2.98
CA VAL A 121 2.11 -1.53 2.66
C VAL A 121 0.73 -1.11 3.15
N LEU A 122 0.66 -0.03 3.90
CA LEU A 122 -0.59 0.63 4.26
C LEU A 122 -0.61 2.00 3.58
N ILE A 123 -1.63 2.25 2.77
CA ILE A 123 -1.87 3.55 2.16
C ILE A 123 -3.13 4.12 2.80
N CYS A 124 -3.02 5.31 3.38
CA CYS A 124 -4.13 5.97 4.08
C CYS A 124 -4.03 7.49 3.97
N TYR A 125 -5.00 8.20 4.51
CA TYR A 125 -5.12 9.66 4.35
C TYR A 125 -5.47 10.36 5.65
N GLN A 126 -4.99 11.59 5.77
CA GLN A 126 -5.33 12.53 6.83
C GLN A 126 -5.38 13.96 6.29
N ALA A 127 -6.17 14.83 6.93
CA ALA A 127 -6.21 16.25 6.59
C ALA A 127 -5.20 17.06 7.41
N GLY A 128 -4.03 17.31 6.83
CA GLY A 128 -3.00 18.18 7.41
C GLY A 128 -1.97 17.44 8.26
N TRP A 129 -0.75 17.98 8.25
CA TRP A 129 0.41 17.44 8.97
C TRP A 129 0.16 17.10 10.45
N GLU A 130 -0.61 17.91 11.19
CA GLU A 130 -0.91 17.62 12.61
C GLU A 130 -1.62 16.28 12.79
N GLN A 131 -2.56 15.97 11.89
CA GLN A 131 -3.28 14.69 11.90
C GLN A 131 -2.42 13.55 11.36
N VAL A 132 -1.61 13.80 10.34
CA VAL A 132 -0.60 12.84 9.84
C VAL A 132 0.35 12.43 10.97
N ASP A 133 0.92 13.38 11.72
CA ASP A 133 1.85 13.09 12.81
C ASP A 133 1.16 12.42 14.01
N SER A 134 -0.08 12.82 14.33
CA SER A 134 -0.91 12.15 15.34
C SER A 134 -1.15 10.68 15.01
N LEU A 135 -1.60 10.39 13.78
CA LEU A 135 -1.81 9.03 13.30
C LEU A 135 -0.50 8.23 13.31
N ARG A 136 0.59 8.79 12.75
CA ARG A 136 1.92 8.17 12.74
C ARG A 136 2.36 7.73 14.14
N LYS A 137 2.24 8.61 15.14
CA LYS A 137 2.58 8.30 16.55
C LYS A 137 1.70 7.20 17.12
N GLY A 138 0.40 7.21 16.80
CA GLY A 138 -0.53 6.16 17.20
C GLY A 138 -0.16 4.79 16.64
N LEU A 139 0.11 4.72 15.32
CA LEU A 139 0.54 3.49 14.66
C LEU A 139 1.89 3.01 15.19
N GLU A 140 2.85 3.92 15.40
CA GLU A 140 4.15 3.61 15.98
C GLU A 140 4.02 2.98 17.38
N ASN A 141 3.12 3.49 18.23
CA ASN A 141 2.84 2.91 19.53
C ASN A 141 2.22 1.49 19.41
N ILE A 142 1.33 1.25 18.45
CA ILE A 142 0.77 -0.09 18.18
C ILE A 142 1.88 -1.06 17.73
N ILE A 143 2.77 -0.61 16.85
CA ILE A 143 3.86 -1.43 16.30
C ILE A 143 4.89 -1.78 17.37
N ILE A 144 5.34 -0.78 18.14
CA ILE A 144 6.44 -0.91 19.11
C ILE A 144 5.92 -1.40 20.46
N SER A 145 5.03 -0.63 21.11
CA SER A 145 4.63 -0.88 22.49
C SER A 145 3.73 -2.10 22.63
N ASN A 146 2.80 -2.30 21.67
CA ASN A 146 1.94 -3.49 21.65
C ASN A 146 2.60 -4.67 20.92
N GLY A 147 3.78 -4.45 20.32
CA GLY A 147 4.59 -5.49 19.72
C GLY A 147 3.98 -6.17 18.50
N LEU A 148 3.05 -5.51 17.79
CA LEU A 148 2.30 -6.08 16.67
C LEU A 148 3.21 -6.72 15.60
N MET A 149 4.38 -6.12 15.35
CA MET A 149 5.36 -6.59 14.36
C MET A 149 6.58 -7.29 14.99
N SER A 150 6.62 -7.48 16.31
CA SER A 150 7.83 -7.91 17.06
C SER A 150 8.47 -9.22 16.60
N LYS A 151 7.73 -10.12 15.93
CA LYS A 151 8.21 -11.42 15.42
C LYS A 151 8.22 -11.54 13.89
N ASP A 152 7.95 -10.44 13.19
CA ASP A 152 7.58 -10.45 11.78
C ASP A 152 8.68 -10.72 10.72
N ASN A 153 9.88 -10.17 10.68
CA ASN A 153 10.88 -10.30 9.58
C ASN A 153 10.56 -9.56 8.26
N GLY A 154 9.32 -9.16 7.98
CA GLY A 154 8.97 -8.30 6.85
C GLY A 154 9.21 -6.81 7.12
N GLU A 155 9.20 -6.01 6.05
CA GLU A 155 9.19 -4.55 6.12
C GLU A 155 7.74 -4.04 6.14
N LEU A 156 7.49 -2.97 6.90
CA LEU A 156 6.23 -2.23 6.87
C LEU A 156 6.49 -0.82 6.30
N LEU A 157 5.76 -0.48 5.26
CA LEU A 157 5.71 0.85 4.67
C LEU A 157 4.31 1.44 4.93
N VAL A 158 4.24 2.59 5.58
CA VAL A 158 3.00 3.35 5.73
C VAL A 158 3.12 4.63 4.93
N ILE A 159 2.17 4.85 4.02
CA ILE A 159 2.09 6.01 3.16
C ILE A 159 0.84 6.77 3.58
N ILE A 160 1.01 8.00 4.07
CA ILE A 160 -0.08 8.86 4.54
C ILE A 160 -0.18 10.07 3.60
N GLY A 161 -1.25 10.13 2.82
CA GLY A 161 -1.57 11.32 2.02
C GLY A 161 -2.09 12.45 2.90
N ASP A 162 -1.50 13.63 2.77
CA ASP A 162 -2.00 14.86 3.40
C ASP A 162 -2.97 15.57 2.44
N GLY A 163 -4.27 15.31 2.60
CA GLY A 163 -5.34 15.90 1.78
C GLY A 163 -5.25 17.42 1.68
N LYS A 164 -4.92 18.08 2.80
CA LYS A 164 -4.86 19.55 2.87
C LYS A 164 -3.67 20.11 2.11
N GLU A 165 -2.53 19.43 2.14
CA GLU A 165 -1.35 19.84 1.37
C GLU A 165 -1.50 19.50 -0.11
N GLY A 166 -2.12 18.36 -0.42
CA GLY A 166 -2.52 17.98 -1.79
C GLY A 166 -3.39 19.04 -2.43
N ASP A 167 -4.52 19.37 -1.80
CA ASP A 167 -5.47 20.36 -2.31
C ASP A 167 -4.80 21.70 -2.65
N LYS A 168 -3.91 22.19 -1.77
CA LYS A 168 -3.16 23.43 -2.01
C LYS A 168 -2.27 23.34 -3.25
N LYS A 169 -1.53 22.24 -3.42
CA LYS A 169 -0.56 22.10 -4.51
C LYS A 169 -1.23 21.88 -5.86
N TRP A 170 -2.32 21.11 -5.88
CA TRP A 170 -3.13 20.93 -7.08
C TRP A 170 -3.84 22.22 -7.47
N ALA A 171 -4.41 22.96 -6.51
CA ALA A 171 -4.98 24.29 -6.76
C ALA A 171 -3.94 25.30 -7.26
N ALA A 172 -2.67 25.18 -6.84
CA ALA A 172 -1.56 26.01 -7.30
C ALA A 172 -1.02 25.59 -8.68
N GLY A 173 -1.51 24.51 -9.29
CA GLY A 173 -1.03 23.99 -10.58
C GLY A 173 0.37 23.39 -10.53
N THR A 174 0.84 23.03 -9.32
CA THR A 174 2.16 22.43 -9.09
C THR A 174 2.03 21.12 -8.31
N PRO A 175 1.30 20.11 -8.84
CA PRO A 175 1.14 18.83 -8.16
C PRO A 175 2.50 18.16 -7.95
N ASP A 176 2.70 17.62 -6.74
CA ASP A 176 3.89 16.85 -6.40
C ASP A 176 3.51 15.74 -5.42
N TRP A 177 3.47 14.52 -5.95
CA TRP A 177 3.19 13.32 -5.19
C TRP A 177 4.11 13.14 -3.99
N ARG A 178 5.39 13.53 -4.09
CA ARG A 178 6.36 13.34 -3.00
C ARG A 178 6.14 14.32 -1.85
N SER A 179 5.47 15.44 -2.12
CA SER A 179 5.04 16.37 -1.08
C SER A 179 3.67 16.00 -0.49
N TYR A 180 2.81 15.35 -1.27
CA TYR A 180 1.50 14.91 -0.83
C TYR A 180 1.57 13.67 0.06
N LEU A 181 2.42 12.70 -0.30
CA LEU A 181 2.52 11.40 0.36
C LEU A 181 3.68 11.37 1.33
N ASN A 182 3.36 11.33 2.62
CA ASN A 182 4.33 11.16 3.70
C ASN A 182 4.61 9.67 3.87
N VAL A 183 5.88 9.28 3.74
CA VAL A 183 6.27 7.86 3.74
C VAL A 183 7.06 7.52 4.99
N PHE A 184 6.58 6.53 5.72
CA PHE A 184 7.18 6.03 6.95
C PHE A 184 7.50 4.54 6.80
N GLN A 185 8.69 4.15 7.24
CA GLN A 185 9.13 2.75 7.17
C GLN A 185 9.47 2.24 8.56
N TRP A 186 8.90 1.08 8.92
CA TRP A 186 9.32 0.28 10.06
C TRP A 186 9.88 -1.04 9.58
N ASN A 187 10.93 -1.48 10.25
CA ASN A 187 11.48 -2.82 10.10
C ASN A 187 11.70 -3.40 11.50
N ASN A 188 11.82 -4.72 11.59
CA ASN A 188 12.15 -5.39 12.85
C ASN A 188 13.59 -5.13 13.32
N LYS A 189 14.32 -4.26 12.63
CA LYS A 189 15.65 -3.78 13.00
C LYS A 189 15.59 -2.38 13.63
N LEU A 190 14.56 -2.08 14.44
CA LEU A 190 14.51 -0.98 15.44
C LEU A 190 15.21 0.36 15.10
N VAL A 191 15.26 0.78 13.83
CA VAL A 191 15.79 2.09 13.44
C VAL A 191 14.93 2.63 12.30
N PRO A 192 14.05 3.61 12.58
CA PRO A 192 13.33 4.30 11.52
C PRO A 192 14.34 5.07 10.65
N VAL A 193 14.29 4.87 9.33
CA VAL A 193 15.01 5.68 8.36
C VAL A 193 13.98 6.54 7.64
N LEU A 194 14.11 7.86 7.77
CA LEU A 194 13.31 8.79 6.98
C LEU A 194 13.78 8.68 5.53
N LEU A 195 12.93 8.17 4.65
CA LEU A 195 13.15 8.20 3.20
C LEU A 195 12.52 9.48 2.65
N GLY A 196 13.06 10.62 3.09
CA GLY A 196 12.78 11.95 2.54
C GLY A 196 13.86 12.34 1.53
#